data_AF-A0A2C5YB35-F1
#
_entry.id   AF-A0A2C5YB35-F1
#
_cell.length_a   1.000
_cell.length_b   1.000
_cell.length_c   1.000
_cell.angle_alpha   90.00
_cell.angle_beta   90.00
_cell.angle_gamma   90.00
#
_symmetry.space_group_name_H-M   'P 1'
#
loop_
_entity.id
_entity.type
_entity.pdbx_description
1 polymer ?
#
loop_
_entity_poly.entity_id
_entity_poly.type
_entity_poly.pdbx_seq_one_letter_code
_entity_poly.pdbx_strand_id
1 'polypeptide(L)'
;MARDQITLQSLQKPEDLQGLLRHDGDESCLSCKIVGSGAFFALGIYSYVSGMSQLEKQRNVIAQSKSMFGIKSRKFGIVGISLGLAWMGLWRAFR
;
A
#
# COMPACT_ATOMS: atom_id res chain seq x y z
N MET A 1 51.94 7.48 15.66
CA MET A 1 51.48 8.41 16.71
C MET A 1 50.35 9.26 16.14
N ALA A 2 49.10 8.86 16.35
CA ALA A 2 47.88 9.66 16.10
C ALA A 2 46.72 9.04 16.89
N ARG A 3 46.90 8.94 18.21
CA ARG A 3 45.85 8.76 19.22
C ARG A 3 45.81 10.07 20.01
N ASP A 4 44.63 10.41 20.54
CA ASP A 4 44.19 11.70 21.11
C ASP A 4 43.71 12.69 20.04
N GLN A 5 42.42 12.73 19.67
CA GLN A 5 41.36 13.42 20.45
C GLN A 5 39.95 12.93 20.06
N ILE A 6 39.73 11.62 19.92
CA ILE A 6 38.34 11.10 19.93
C ILE A 6 37.99 10.91 21.41
N THR A 7 37.53 11.99 22.04
CA THR A 7 37.08 12.00 23.42
C THR A 7 36.10 10.85 23.65
N LEU A 8 36.36 9.95 24.61
CA LEU A 8 35.42 8.88 24.97
C LEU A 8 34.02 9.39 25.34
N GLN A 9 33.90 10.69 25.63
CA GLN A 9 32.66 11.44 25.84
C GLN A 9 31.76 11.52 24.59
N SER A 10 32.30 11.44 23.37
CA SER A 10 31.50 11.42 22.14
C SER A 10 30.91 10.05 21.82
N LEU A 11 31.43 8.98 22.45
CA LEU A 11 30.89 7.62 22.35
C LEU A 11 29.91 7.28 23.49
N GLN A 12 29.90 8.10 24.54
CA GLN A 12 29.04 7.97 25.71
C GLN A 12 28.05 9.13 25.83
N LYS A 13 27.65 9.70 24.69
CA LYS A 13 26.44 10.51 24.63
C LYS A 13 25.28 9.53 24.50
N PRO A 14 24.28 9.53 25.39
CA PRO A 14 22.99 8.96 25.04
C PRO A 14 22.47 9.86 23.91
N GLU A 15 22.75 9.49 22.66
CA GLU A 15 22.11 10.10 21.51
C GLU A 15 20.61 10.02 21.78
N ASP A 16 19.94 11.17 21.67
CA ASP A 16 18.52 11.25 21.92
C ASP A 16 17.84 10.41 20.84
N LEU A 17 17.51 9.17 21.20
CA LEU A 17 16.96 8.17 20.31
C LEU A 17 15.68 8.70 19.65
N GLN A 18 14.94 9.56 20.35
CA GLN A 18 13.74 10.20 19.83
C GLN A 18 14.06 11.30 18.80
N GLY A 19 15.19 11.98 18.93
CA GLY A 19 15.69 12.94 17.94
C GLY A 19 16.14 12.27 16.65
N LEU A 20 16.85 11.14 16.75
CA LEU A 20 17.27 10.34 15.59
C LEU A 20 16.08 9.65 14.91
N LEU A 21 15.17 9.04 15.68
CA LEU A 21 13.94 8.46 15.12
C LEU A 21 13.04 9.52 14.46
N ARG A 22 13.05 10.76 14.96
CA ARG A 22 12.32 11.87 14.32
C ARG A 22 12.97 12.30 13.01
N HIS A 23 14.30 12.38 12.98
CA HIS A 23 15.02 12.80 11.78
C HIS A 23 14.95 11.76 10.66
N ASP A 24 15.05 10.46 10.98
CA ASP A 24 14.79 9.39 10.00
C ASP A 24 13.29 9.24 9.68
N GLY A 25 12.42 9.52 10.65
CA GLY A 25 10.98 9.34 10.55
C GLY A 25 10.28 10.35 9.64
N ASP A 26 10.63 11.63 9.71
CA ASP A 26 9.97 12.68 8.91
C ASP A 26 10.21 12.51 7.40
N GLU A 27 11.47 12.24 6.99
CA GLU A 27 11.84 12.06 5.59
C GLU A 27 11.38 10.69 5.04
N SER A 28 11.42 9.64 5.87
CA SER A 28 11.02 8.28 5.48
C SER A 28 9.51 8.07 5.46
N CYS A 29 8.75 8.83 6.27
CA CYS A 29 7.29 8.72 6.28
C CYS A 29 6.67 9.24 4.98
N LEU A 30 7.19 10.30 4.36
CA LEU A 30 6.69 10.78 3.07
C LEU A 30 6.89 9.75 1.97
N SER A 31 8.10 9.20 1.84
CA SER A 31 8.40 8.16 0.85
C SER A 31 7.56 6.91 1.07
N CYS A 32 7.37 6.47 2.31
CA CYS A 32 6.55 5.31 2.64
C CYS A 32 5.05 5.56 2.41
N LYS A 33 4.55 6.78 2.65
CA LYS A 33 3.17 7.18 2.35
C LYS A 33 2.93 7.24 0.85
N ILE A 34 3.87 7.78 0.06
CA ILE A 34 3.75 7.84 -1.41
C ILE A 34 3.79 6.43 -2.01
N VAL A 35 4.79 5.62 -1.66
CA VAL A 35 4.89 4.23 -2.15
C VAL A 35 3.72 3.39 -1.68
N GLY A 36 3.36 3.47 -0.40
CA GLY A 36 2.27 2.70 0.17
C GLY A 36 0.91 3.06 -0.44
N SER A 37 0.58 4.34 -0.50
CA SER A 37 -0.66 4.80 -1.14
C SER A 37 -0.68 4.48 -2.63
N GLY A 38 0.41 4.77 -3.36
CA GLY A 38 0.55 4.49 -4.78
C GLY A 38 0.36 3.01 -5.11
N ALA A 39 0.94 2.10 -4.31
CA ALA A 39 0.77 0.67 -4.48
C ALA A 39 -0.69 0.24 -4.33
N PHE A 40 -1.38 0.68 -3.27
CA PHE A 40 -2.79 0.33 -3.06
C PHE A 40 -3.71 0.92 -4.13
N PHE A 41 -3.46 2.15 -4.58
CA PHE A 41 -4.20 2.75 -5.69
C PHE A 41 -3.97 2.00 -7.01
N ALA A 42 -2.72 1.71 -7.35
CA ALA A 42 -2.38 0.97 -8.57
C ALA A 42 -3.03 -0.41 -8.56
N LEU A 43 -2.98 -1.12 -7.44
CA LEU A 43 -3.64 -2.41 -7.28
C LEU A 43 -5.16 -2.29 -7.38
N GLY A 44 -5.78 -1.28 -6.77
CA GLY A 44 -7.22 -1.06 -6.87
C GLY A 44 -7.68 -0.82 -8.31
N ILE A 45 -6.98 0.03 -9.05
CA ILE A 45 -7.26 0.29 -10.48
C ILE A 45 -7.05 -0.98 -11.30
N TYR A 46 -5.92 -1.66 -11.11
CA TYR A 46 -5.59 -2.89 -11.84
C TYR A 46 -6.60 -4.01 -11.59
N SER A 47 -7.02 -4.21 -10.33
CA SER A 47 -8.04 -5.20 -9.97
C SER A 47 -9.38 -4.91 -10.63
N TYR A 48 -9.77 -3.63 -10.73
CA TYR A 48 -11.01 -3.25 -11.41
C TYR A 48 -10.94 -3.55 -12.91
N VAL A 49 -9.91 -3.06 -13.59
CA VAL A 49 -9.74 -3.21 -15.05
C VAL A 49 -9.60 -4.69 -15.43
N SER A 50 -8.70 -5.40 -14.75
CA SER A 50 -8.46 -6.82 -15.00
C SER A 50 -9.69 -7.66 -14.66
N GLY A 51 -10.31 -7.44 -13.49
CA GLY A 51 -11.49 -8.19 -13.05
C GLY A 51 -12.69 -8.01 -13.99
N MET A 52 -12.93 -6.79 -14.47
CA MET A 52 -13.98 -6.51 -15.45
C MET A 52 -13.71 -7.18 -16.80
N SER A 53 -12.46 -7.13 -17.29
CA SER A 53 -12.07 -7.78 -18.54
C SER A 53 -12.23 -9.31 -18.49
N GLN A 54 -11.93 -9.93 -17.35
CA GLN A 54 -12.09 -11.36 -17.14
C GLN A 54 -13.56 -11.77 -17.06
N LEU A 55 -14.40 -10.94 -16.41
CA LEU A 55 -15.85 -11.16 -16.35
C LEU A 55 -16.51 -11.09 -17.73
N GLU A 56 -16.08 -10.16 -18.57
CA GLU A 56 -16.63 -9.99 -19.92
C GLU A 56 -16.27 -11.18 -20.82
N LYS A 57 -15.02 -11.63 -20.78
CA LYS A 57 -14.58 -12.83 -21.51
C LYS A 57 -15.32 -14.10 -21.07
N GLN A 58 -15.63 -14.22 -19.78
CA GLN A 58 -16.34 -15.37 -19.23
C GLN A 58 -17.87 -15.22 -19.25
N ARG A 59 -18.40 -14.11 -19.80
CA ARG A 59 -19.84 -13.81 -19.79
C ARG A 59 -20.68 -14.92 -20.41
N ASN A 60 -20.22 -15.49 -21.53
CA ASN A 60 -20.92 -16.55 -22.25
C ASN A 60 -20.90 -17.88 -21.46
N VAL A 61 -19.78 -18.19 -20.80
CA VAL A 61 -19.66 -19.37 -19.93
C VAL A 61 -20.55 -19.22 -18.69
N ILE A 62 -20.65 -18.02 -18.13
CA ILE A 62 -21.51 -17.74 -16.97
C ILE A 62 -23.00 -17.80 -17.37
N ALA A 63 -23.34 -17.34 -18.58
CA ALA A 63 -24.70 -17.45 -19.12
C ALA A 63 -25.11 -18.91 -19.34
N GLN A 64 -24.19 -19.77 -19.80
CA GLN A 64 -24.45 -21.20 -20.00
C GLN A 64 -24.47 -22.01 -18.70
N SER A 65 -23.69 -21.61 -17.69
CA SER A 65 -23.51 -22.39 -16.45
C SER A 65 -24.66 -22.28 -15.44
N LYS A 66 -25.74 -21.52 -15.74
CA LYS A 66 -26.98 -21.43 -14.94
C LYS A 66 -26.75 -21.28 -13.42
N SER A 67 -25.65 -20.61 -13.05
CA SER A 67 -25.18 -20.51 -11.67
C SER A 67 -26.09 -19.62 -10.82
N MET A 68 -26.40 -20.05 -9.59
CA MET A 68 -27.12 -19.25 -8.57
C MET A 68 -26.43 -17.92 -8.26
N PHE A 69 -25.09 -17.87 -8.38
CA PHE A 69 -24.30 -16.66 -8.23
C PHE A 69 -23.95 -16.10 -9.62
N GLY A 70 -24.86 -15.25 -10.13
CA GLY A 70 -24.73 -14.63 -11.45
C GLY A 70 -23.57 -13.62 -11.58
N ILE A 71 -23.47 -12.99 -12.75
CA ILE A 71 -22.43 -11.99 -13.07
C ILE A 71 -22.41 -10.82 -12.07
N LYS A 72 -23.56 -10.44 -11.52
CA LYS A 72 -23.68 -9.29 -10.61
C LYS A 72 -22.93 -9.51 -9.29
N SER A 73 -22.96 -10.72 -8.69
CA SER A 73 -22.24 -10.98 -7.43
C SER A 73 -20.73 -10.92 -7.62
N ARG A 74 -20.23 -11.50 -8.72
CA ARG A 74 -18.82 -11.45 -9.10
C ARG A 74 -18.34 -10.01 -9.35
N LYS A 75 -19.18 -9.19 -10.01
CA LYS A 75 -18.91 -7.77 -10.23
C LYS A 75 -18.86 -7.00 -8.90
N PHE A 76 -19.76 -7.31 -7.97
CA PHE A 76 -19.77 -6.68 -6.64
C PHE A 76 -18.51 -7.02 -5.84
N GLY A 77 -18.00 -8.26 -5.94
CA GLY A 77 -16.74 -8.65 -5.32
C GLY A 77 -15.54 -7.86 -5.85
N ILE A 78 -15.41 -7.75 -7.18
CA ILE A 78 -14.32 -6.98 -7.81
C ILE A 78 -14.40 -5.50 -7.43
N VAL A 79 -15.61 -4.91 -7.48
CA VAL A 79 -15.83 -3.52 -7.08
C VAL A 79 -15.48 -3.32 -5.60
N GLY A 80 -15.91 -4.22 -4.71
CA GLY A 80 -15.64 -4.16 -3.29
C GLY A 80 -14.14 -4.22 -2.97
N ILE A 81 -13.40 -5.14 -3.59
CA ILE A 81 -11.95 -5.25 -3.42
C ILE A 81 -11.26 -3.99 -3.94
N SER A 82 -11.64 -3.52 -5.14
CA SER A 82 -11.03 -2.34 -5.76
C SER A 82 -11.26 -1.08 -4.93
N LEU A 83 -12.49 -0.90 -4.41
CA LEU A 83 -12.83 0.19 -3.50
C LEU A 83 -12.09 0.07 -2.16
N GLY A 84 -11.97 -1.13 -1.60
CA GLY A 84 -11.25 -1.37 -0.36
C GLY A 84 -9.76 -1.01 -0.49
N LEU A 85 -9.13 -1.39 -1.60
CA LEU A 85 -7.74 -1.04 -1.91
C LEU A 85 -7.57 0.47 -2.10
N ALA A 86 -8.44 1.11 -2.90
CA ALA A 86 -8.39 2.56 -3.07
C ALA A 86 -8.60 3.31 -1.76
N TRP A 87 -9.53 2.84 -0.91
CA TRP A 87 -9.78 3.42 0.41
C TRP A 87 -8.59 3.28 1.35
N MET A 88 -7.96 2.10 1.41
CA MET A 88 -6.73 1.90 2.18
C MET A 88 -5.59 2.79 1.69
N GLY A 89 -5.43 2.93 0.37
CA GLY A 89 -4.43 3.83 -0.21
C GLY A 89 -4.68 5.28 0.17
N LEU A 90 -5.92 5.74 0.09
CA LEU A 90 -6.32 7.11 0.46
C LEU A 90 -6.12 7.36 1.96
N TRP A 91 -6.56 6.43 2.81
CA TRP A 91 -6.41 6.55 4.27
C TRP A 91 -4.95 6.65 4.70
N ARG A 92 -4.07 5.87 4.06
CA ARG A 92 -2.63 5.87 4.30
C ARG A 92 -1.90 7.10 3.74
N ALA A 93 -2.51 7.81 2.77
CA ALA A 93 -2.00 9.10 2.30
C ALA A 93 -2.35 10.24 3.28
N PHE A 94 -3.57 10.24 3.83
CA PHE A 94 -4.05 11.30 4.72
C PHE A 94 -3.64 11.16 6.20
N ARG A 95 -3.32 9.95 6.67
CA ARG A 95 -2.78 9.70 8.02
C ARG A 95 -1.26 9.57 7.96
#